data_AF-A0A1C6D4E1-F1
#
_entry.id   AF-A0A1C6D4E1-F1
#
_cell.length_a   1.000
_cell.length_b   1.000
_cell.length_c   1.000
_cell.angle_alpha   90.00
_cell.angle_beta   90.00
_cell.angle_gamma   90.00
#
_symmetry.space_group_name_H-M   'P 1'
#
loop_
_entity.id
_entity.type
_entity.pdbx_description
1 polymer ?
#
loop_
_entity_poly.entity_id
_entity_poly.type
_entity_poly.pdbx_seq_one_letter_code
_entity_poly.pdbx_strand_id
1 'polypeptide(L)' 'MPPKMGRPKSENPLKIEVKARIDAKTNEKLIKYCKENNVTRTEVVREGIKKVIEKNNQENI' A
#
# COMPACT_ATOMS: atom_id res chain seq x y z
N MET A 1 -27.82 29.56 7.39
CA MET A 1 -26.40 29.23 7.09
C MET A 1 -26.41 27.97 6.23
N PRO A 2 -25.70 27.94 5.08
CA PRO A 2 -25.63 26.72 4.27
C PRO A 2 -24.93 25.61 5.08
N PRO A 3 -25.42 24.37 5.01
CA PRO A 3 -24.78 23.26 5.71
C PRO A 3 -23.34 23.13 5.19
N LYS A 4 -22.38 22.98 6.12
CA LYS A 4 -20.99 22.69 5.75
C LYS A 4 -20.99 21.41 4.92
N MET A 5 -20.70 21.55 3.62
CA MET A 5 -20.61 20.42 2.69
C MET A 5 -19.62 19.41 3.32
N GLY A 6 -20.09 18.19 3.58
CA GLY A 6 -19.25 17.14 4.14
C GLY A 6 -18.11 16.77 3.19
N ARG A 7 -17.26 15.83 3.60
CA ARG A 7 -16.22 15.27 2.73
C ARG A 7 -16.87 14.82 1.41
N PRO A 8 -16.44 15.32 0.24
CA PRO A 8 -17.02 14.91 -1.03
C PRO A 8 -16.94 13.39 -1.16
N LYS A 9 -17.98 12.78 -1.73
CA LYS A 9 -18.02 11.34 -1.98
C LYS A 9 -16.90 11.00 -2.97
N SER A 10 -15.78 10.52 -2.44
CA SER A 10 -14.73 9.93 -3.27
C SER A 10 -15.26 8.58 -3.78
N GLU A 11 -15.23 8.34 -5.08
CA GLU A 11 -15.77 7.11 -5.68
C GLU A 11 -15.00 5.85 -5.27
N ASN A 12 -13.72 5.98 -4.92
CA ASN A 12 -12.90 4.85 -4.48
C ASN A 12 -12.08 5.21 -3.23
N PRO A 13 -12.72 5.27 -2.05
CA PRO A 13 -11.99 5.46 -0.81
C PRO A 13 -11.15 4.21 -0.53
N LEU A 14 -9.90 4.42 -0.12
CA LEU A 14 -9.05 3.38 0.46
C LEU A 14 -9.64 2.96 1.82
N LYS A 15 -10.61 2.04 1.77
CA LYS A 15 -11.40 1.61 2.93
C LYS A 15 -10.75 0.45 3.69
N ILE A 16 -9.85 -0.29 3.04
CA ILE A 16 -9.24 -1.50 3.59
C ILE A 16 -7.87 -1.13 4.17
N GLU A 17 -7.74 -1.28 5.50
CA GLU A 17 -6.46 -1.12 6.21
C GLU A 17 -5.76 -2.48 6.32
N VAL A 18 -4.51 -2.56 5.89
CA VAL A 18 -3.68 -3.77 6.01
C VAL A 18 -2.67 -3.58 7.14
N LYS A 19 -2.81 -4.36 8.21
CA LYS A 19 -1.87 -4.37 9.34
C LYS A 19 -0.99 -5.60 9.24
N ALA A 20 0.31 -5.39 9.08
CA ALA A 20 1.30 -6.46 9.02
C ALA A 20 2.36 -6.26 10.10
N ARG A 21 2.75 -7.35 10.76
CA ARG A 21 3.95 -7.39 11.61
C ARG A 21 5.11 -7.90 10.78
N ILE A 22 6.22 -7.19 10.81
CA ILE A 22 7.46 -7.55 10.11
C ILE A 22 8.64 -7.41 11.06
N ASP A 23 9.68 -8.20 10.82
CA ASP A 23 10.93 -8.12 11.56
C ASP A 23 11.65 -6.77 11.37
N ALA A 24 12.48 -6.41 12.36
CA ALA A 24 13.28 -5.19 12.34
C ALA A 24 14.17 -5.10 11.09
N LYS A 25 14.84 -6.20 10.72
CA LYS A 25 15.71 -6.28 9.53
C LYS A 25 14.93 -5.99 8.24
N THR A 26 13.71 -6.48 8.13
CA THR A 26 12.85 -6.27 6.96
C THR A 26 12.38 -4.82 6.88
N ASN A 27 12.02 -4.24 8.02
CA ASN A 27 11.67 -2.82 8.11
C ASN A 27 12.85 -1.91 7.72
N GLU A 28 14.08 -2.22 8.13
CA GLU A 28 15.26 -1.46 7.72
C GLU A 28 15.47 -1.49 6.20
N LYS A 29 15.34 -2.66 5.57
CA LYS A 29 15.40 -2.79 4.11
C LYS A 29 14.31 -1.98 3.43
N LEU A 30 13.08 -2.05 3.95
CA LEU A 30 11.94 -1.29 3.43
C LEU A 30 12.17 0.22 3.52
N ILE A 31 12.69 0.71 4.65
CA ILE A 31 13.02 2.14 4.83
C ILE A 31 14.11 2.58 3.85
N LYS A 32 15.16 1.79 3.66
CA LYS A 32 16.23 2.09 2.69
C LYS A 32 15.66 2.19 1.28
N TYR A 33 14.89 1.19 0.86
CA TYR A 33 14.24 1.19 -0.45
C TYR A 33 13.31 2.38 -0.65
N CYS A 34 12.50 2.74 0.36
CA CYS A 34 11.64 3.93 0.31
C CYS A 34 12.44 5.23 0.11
N LYS A 35 13.59 5.37 0.78
CA LYS A 35 14.46 6.55 0.66
C LYS A 35 15.11 6.63 -0.73
N GLU A 36 15.59 5.50 -1.25
CA GLU A 36 16.27 5.45 -2.55
C GLU A 36 15.31 5.72 -3.72
N ASN A 37 14.08 5.24 -3.62
CA ASN A 37 13.08 5.34 -4.69
C ASN A 37 12.07 6.48 -4.50
N ASN A 38 12.17 7.29 -3.44
CA ASN A 38 11.21 8.34 -3.08
C ASN A 38 9.75 7.87 -3.03
N VAL A 39 9.51 6.64 -2.58
CA VAL A 39 8.18 6.03 -2.48
C VAL A 39 7.74 5.90 -1.03
N THR A 40 6.43 5.94 -0.80
CA THR A 40 5.88 5.72 0.54
C THR A 40 5.90 4.24 0.90
N ARG A 41 5.95 3.93 2.22
CA ARG A 41 5.85 2.54 2.71
C ARG A 41 4.61 1.84 2.18
N THR A 42 3.50 2.58 2.10
CA THR A 42 2.21 2.08 1.60
C THR A 42 2.27 1.69 0.13
N GLU A 43 2.96 2.47 -0.71
CA GLU A 43 3.16 2.12 -2.13
C GLU A 43 4.01 0.87 -2.27
N VAL A 44 5.11 0.76 -1.53
CA VAL A 44 5.98 -0.43 -1.55
C VAL A 44 5.22 -1.69 -1.15
N VAL A 45 4.41 -1.61 -0.09
CA VAL A 45 3.55 -2.73 0.34
C VAL A 45 2.52 -3.07 -0.74
N ARG A 46 1.91 -2.07 -1.38
CA ARG A 46 0.91 -2.28 -2.43
C ARG A 46 1.53 -2.90 -3.68
N GLU A 47 2.70 -2.45 -4.10
CA GLU A 47 3.47 -3.07 -5.19
C GLU A 47 3.93 -4.48 -4.85
N GLY A 48 4.40 -4.71 -3.63
CA GLY A 48 4.78 -6.03 -3.15
C GLY A 48 3.63 -7.02 -3.24
N ILE A 49 2.44 -6.63 -2.78
CA ILE A 49 1.21 -7.45 -2.88
C ILE A 49 0.88 -7.75 -4.36
N LYS A 50 0.91 -6.72 -5.23
CA LYS A 50 0.66 -6.92 -6.67
C LYS A 50 1.63 -7.94 -7.28
N LYS A 51 2.94 -7.77 -7.05
CA LYS A 51 3.98 -8.66 -7.58
C LYS A 51 3.81 -10.11 -7.10
N VAL A 52 3.43 -10.30 -5.84
CA VAL A 52 3.18 -11.64 -5.28
C VAL A 52 1.95 -12.27 -5.94
N ILE A 53 0.87 -11.50 -6.11
CA ILE A 53 -0.34 -11.98 -6.80
C ILE A 53 -0.03 -12.31 -8.26
N GLU A 54 0.64 -11.43 -8.99
CA GLU A 54 1.03 -11.63 -10.40
C GLU A 54 1.90 -12.89 -10.55
N LYS A 55 2.90 -13.07 -9.67
CA LYS A 55 3.77 -14.24 -9.68
C LYS A 55 3.00 -15.54 -9.44
N ASN A 56 2.08 -15.57 -8.49
CA ASN A 56 1.27 -16.76 -8.21
C ASN A 56 0.19 -17.01 -9.27
N ASN A 57 -0.25 -15.98 -9.97
CA ASN A 57 -1.23 -16.12 -11.05
C ASN A 57 -0.59 -16.68 -12.34
N GLN A 58 0.74 -16.61 -12.46
CA GLN A 58 1.50 -17.28 -13.53
C GLN A 58 1.62 -18.80 -13.33
N GLU A 59 1.28 -19.34 -12.15
CA GLU A 59 1.27 -20.79 -11.90
C GLU A 59 -0.09 -21.46 -12.23
N ASN A 60 -1.07 -20.70 -12.76
CA ASN A 60 -2.39 -21.22 -13.15
C ASN A 60 -2.67 -21.10 -14.67
N ILE A 61 -1.64 -21.12 -15.52
CA ILE A 61 -1.79 -21.22 -16.98
C ILE A 61 -0.93 -22.36 -17.50
#